data_AF-A0A923RP97-F1
#
_entry.id   AF-A0A923RP97-F1
#
_cell.length_a   1.000
_cell.length_b   1.000
_cell.length_c   1.000
_cell.angle_alpha   90.00
_cell.angle_beta   90.00
_cell.angle_gamma   90.00
#
_symmetry.space_group_name_H-M   'P 1'
#
loop_
_entity.id
_entity.type
_entity.pdbx_description
1 polymer ?
#
loop_
_entity_poly.entity_id
_entity_poly.type
_entity_poly.pdbx_seq_one_letter_code
_entity_poly.pdbx_strand_id
1 'polypeptide(L)' 'MLEYKSTEQFLHDYRKYLNEKGITNAHVARKMNISPQQLQNIFKKKQLNIIDLKKLCNAIDLEFIIDIKARE' A
#
# COMPACT_ATOMS: atom_id res chain seq x y z
N MET A 1 -3.92 10.45 7.25
CA MET A 1 -2.61 10.50 6.57
C MET A 1 -1.94 9.16 6.85
N LEU A 2 -1.59 8.39 5.81
CA LEU A 2 -0.91 7.10 5.99
C LEU A 2 0.59 7.37 6.16
N GLU A 3 1.13 7.08 7.33
CA GLU A 3 2.57 7.17 7.57
C GLU A 3 3.21 5.79 7.44
N TYR A 4 4.31 5.70 6.68
CA TYR A 4 5.09 4.48 6.59
C TYR A 4 6.16 4.45 7.71
N LYS A 5 5.85 3.81 8.84
CA LYS A 5 6.85 3.55 9.91
C LYS A 5 7.42 2.13 9.80
N SER A 6 6.56 1.16 9.50
CA SER A 6 6.90 -0.24 9.27
C SER A 6 5.93 -0.88 8.29
N THR A 7 6.38 -1.90 7.56
CA THR A 7 5.54 -2.68 6.63
C THR A 7 4.25 -3.16 7.28
N GLU A 8 4.32 -3.74 8.49
CA GLU A 8 3.15 -4.27 9.19
C GLU A 8 2.11 -3.20 9.52
N GLN A 9 2.56 -2.05 10.05
CA GLN A 9 1.66 -0.93 10.35
C GLN A 9 1.02 -0.40 9.07
N PHE A 10 1.82 -0.17 8.02
CA PHE A 10 1.30 0.32 6.75
C PHE A 10 0.27 -0.63 6.16
N LEU A 11 0.53 -1.94 6.16
CA LEU A 11 -0.40 -2.94 5.64
C LEU A 11 -1.67 -3.04 6.47
N HIS A 12 -1.57 -2.90 7.79
CA HIS A 12 -2.73 -2.86 8.68
C HIS A 12 -3.61 -1.64 8.37
N ASP A 13 -3.01 -0.45 8.32
CA ASP A 13 -3.72 0.80 8.06
C ASP A 13 -4.29 0.84 6.63
N TYR A 14 -3.53 0.34 5.65
CA TYR A 14 -3.98 0.17 4.28
C TYR A 14 -5.20 -0.77 4.18
N ARG A 15 -5.17 -1.93 4.86
CA ARG A 15 -6.33 -2.84 4.89
C ARG A 15 -7.54 -2.23 5.58
N LYS A 16 -7.33 -1.44 6.64
CA LYS A 16 -8.40 -0.71 7.31
C LYS A 16 -9.04 0.29 6.34
N TYR A 17 -8.21 1.08 5.63
CA TYR A 17 -8.67 2.00 4.60
C TYR A 17 -9.48 1.30 3.49
N LEU A 18 -9.00 0.15 3.00
CA LEU A 18 -9.72 -0.66 2.03
C LEU A 18 -11.12 -1.06 2.53
N ASN A 19 -11.23 -1.54 3.78
CA ASN A 19 -12.51 -1.91 4.37
C ASN A 19 -13.43 -0.69 4.54
N GLU A 20 -12.91 0.45 4.99
CA GLU A 20 -13.71 1.68 5.17
C GLU A 20 -14.25 2.22 3.85
N LYS A 21 -13.51 2.04 2.74
CA LYS A 21 -13.93 2.44 1.39
C LYS A 21 -14.68 1.36 0.62
N GLY A 22 -14.86 0.16 1.19
CA GLY A 22 -15.46 -0.98 0.51
C GLY A 22 -14.63 -1.50 -0.69
N ILE A 23 -13.33 -1.21 -0.71
CA ILE A 23 -12.42 -1.64 -1.78
C ILE A 23 -11.94 -3.04 -1.46
N THR A 24 -12.17 -3.99 -2.37
CA THR A 24 -11.70 -5.36 -2.19
C THR A 24 -10.25 -5.53 -2.68
N ASN A 25 -9.52 -6.48 -2.10
CA ASN A 25 -8.17 -6.84 -2.57
C ASN A 25 -8.16 -7.22 -4.07
N ALA A 26 -9.26 -7.78 -4.59
CA ALA A 26 -9.41 -8.08 -6.01
C ALA A 26 -9.47 -6.80 -6.87
N HIS A 27 -10.12 -5.74 -6.37
CA HIS A 27 -10.15 -4.43 -7.01
C HIS A 27 -8.75 -3.82 -7.08
N VAL A 28 -8.01 -3.85 -5.96
CA VAL A 28 -6.62 -3.38 -5.90
C VAL A 28 -5.72 -4.16 -6.87
N ALA A 29 -5.80 -5.49 -6.88
CA ALA A 29 -5.02 -6.34 -7.79
C ALA A 29 -5.29 -5.98 -9.26
N ARG A 30 -6.57 -5.77 -9.63
CA ARG A 30 -6.95 -5.33 -10.98
C ARG A 30 -6.38 -3.97 -11.34
N LYS A 31 -6.51 -2.99 -10.44
CA LYS A 31 -5.96 -1.62 -10.61
C LYS A 31 -4.43 -1.63 -10.73
N MET A 32 -3.75 -2.49 -9.98
CA MET A 32 -2.30 -2.70 -10.06
C MET A 32 -1.87 -3.53 -11.27
N ASN A 33 -2.81 -4.10 -12.04
CA ASN A 33 -2.56 -5.03 -13.14
C ASN A 33 -1.72 -6.24 -12.71
N ILE A 34 -1.98 -6.79 -11.52
CA ILE A 34 -1.31 -7.97 -10.97
C ILE A 34 -2.30 -9.06 -10.58
N SER A 35 -1.83 -10.29 -10.47
CA SER A 35 -2.63 -11.40 -9.94
C SER A 35 -2.84 -11.25 -8.42
N PRO A 36 -3.97 -11.76 -7.87
CA PRO A 36 -4.22 -11.74 -6.43
C PRO A 36 -3.14 -12.46 -5.61
N GLN A 37 -2.49 -13.48 -6.20
CA GLN A 37 -1.33 -14.16 -5.62
C GLN A 37 -0.11 -13.22 -5.48
N GLN A 38 0.16 -12.42 -6.51
CA GLN A 38 1.24 -11.41 -6.48
C GLN A 38 0.94 -10.35 -5.42
N LEU A 39 -0.31 -9.89 -5.33
CA LEU A 39 -0.73 -8.95 -4.29
C LEU A 39 -0.54 -9.54 -2.88
N GLN A 40 -0.92 -10.81 -2.66
CA GLN A 40 -0.63 -11.50 -1.40
C GLN A 40 0.86 -11.58 -1.10
N ASN A 41 1.69 -11.80 -2.11
CA ASN A 41 3.14 -11.84 -1.94
C ASN A 41 3.70 -10.48 -1.50
N ILE A 42 3.17 -9.37 -2.07
CA ILE A 42 3.49 -8.00 -1.63
C ILE A 42 3.06 -7.81 -0.17
N PHE A 43 1.87 -8.25 0.22
CA PHE A 43 1.41 -8.20 1.61
C PHE A 43 2.21 -9.07 2.58
N LYS A 44 2.91 -10.10 2.09
CA LYS A 44 3.77 -10.98 2.91
C LYS A 44 5.23 -10.54 2.92
N LYS A 45 5.64 -9.60 2.07
CA LYS A 45 7.00 -9.07 2.10
C LYS A 45 7.28 -8.42 3.45
N LYS A 46 8.43 -8.75 4.04
CA LYS A 46 8.94 -8.08 5.25
C LYS A 46 9.24 -6.60 5.02
N GLN A 47 9.63 -6.24 3.79
CA GLN A 47 10.03 -4.89 3.39
C GLN A 47 9.32 -4.54 2.09
N LEU A 48 8.49 -3.49 2.11
CA LEU A 48 7.89 -2.92 0.91
C LEU A 48 8.85 -1.91 0.29
N ASN A 49 9.08 -2.04 -1.02
CA ASN A 49 9.83 -1.02 -1.75
C ASN A 49 8.94 0.19 -2.03
N ILE A 50 9.56 1.35 -2.24
CA ILE A 50 8.88 2.60 -2.62
C ILE A 50 8.00 2.39 -3.86
N ILE A 51 8.45 1.58 -4.82
CA ILE A 51 7.68 1.24 -6.02
C ILE A 51 6.40 0.46 -5.67
N ASP A 52 6.48 -0.51 -4.75
CA ASP A 52 5.33 -1.28 -4.29
C ASP A 52 4.32 -0.37 -3.56
N LEU A 53 4.81 0.52 -2.68
CA LEU A 53 3.99 1.51 -1.97
C LEU A 53 3.28 2.46 -2.94
N LYS A 54 4.01 3.03 -3.89
CA LYS A 54 3.46 3.93 -4.91
C LYS A 54 2.36 3.23 -5.71
N LYS A 55 2.57 1.99 -6.13
CA LYS A 55 1.57 1.21 -6.87
C LYS A 55 0.33 0.92 -6.02
N LEU A 56 0.50 0.57 -4.75
CA LEU A 56 -0.61 0.34 -3.81
C LEU A 56 -1.45 1.61 -3.63
N CYS A 57 -0.82 2.75 -3.32
CA CYS A 57 -1.53 4.03 -3.19
C CYS A 57 -2.25 4.42 -4.48
N ASN A 58 -1.58 4.31 -5.63
CA ASN A 58 -2.18 4.67 -6.92
C ASN A 58 -3.38 3.76 -7.29
N ALA A 59 -3.37 2.50 -6.83
CA ALA A 59 -4.47 1.57 -7.08
C ALA A 59 -5.76 1.91 -6.31
N ILE A 60 -5.65 2.72 -5.25
CA ILE A 60 -6.76 3.20 -4.44
C ILE A 60 -6.96 4.71 -4.58
N ASP A 61 -6.46 5.31 -5.68
CA ASP A 61 -6.58 6.73 -5.97
C ASP A 61 -6.01 7.62 -4.84
N LEU A 62 -4.97 7.14 -4.15
CA LEU A 62 -4.20 7.93 -3.18
C LEU A 62 -2.92 8.48 -3.79
N GLU A 63 -2.61 9.71 -3.44
CA GLU A 63 -1.31 10.33 -3.74
C GLU A 63 -0.24 9.79 -2.78
N PHE A 64 0.88 9.35 -3.35
CA PHE A 64 2.05 8.89 -2.59
C PHE A 64 3.10 10.00 -2.56
N ILE A 65 3.31 10.58 -1.39
CA ILE A 65 4.26 11.66 -1.15
C ILE A 65 5.42 11.11 -0.31
N ILE A 66 6.65 11.34 -0.77
CA ILE A 66 7.86 11.08 0.02
C ILE A 66 8.34 12.43 0.54
N ASP A 67 8.44 12.56 1.85
CA ASP A 67 8.96 13.75 2.51
C ASP A 67 10.30 13.42 3.18
N ILE A 68 11.34 14.19 2.85
CA ILE A 68 12.70 13.99 3.38
C ILE A 68 13.03 15.21 4.24
N LYS A 69 13.15 15.00 5.55
CA LYS A 69 13.51 16.05 6.52
C LYS A 69 14.94 15.88 7.01
N ALA A 70 15.62 17.00 7.26
CA ALA A 70 16.90 16.99 7.94
C ALA A 70 16.74 16.46 9.36
N ARG A 71 17.71 15.67 9.83
CA ARG A 71 17.76 15.21 11.22
C ARG A 71 18.44 16.30 12.03
N GLU A 72 17.63 17.10 12.73
CA GLU A 72 18.11 18.07 13.73
C GLU A 72 18.57 17.36 15.01
#